data_AF-A0A840VVF1-F1
#
_entry.id   AF-A0A840VVF1-F1
#
_cell.length_a   1.000
_cell.length_b   1.000
_cell.length_c   1.000
_cell.angle_alpha   90.00
_cell.angle_beta   90.00
_cell.angle_gamma   90.00
#
_symmetry.space_group_name_H-M   'P 1'
#
loop_
_entity.id
_entity.type
_entity.pdbx_description
1 polymer ?
#
loop_
_entity_poly.entity_id
_entity_poly.type
_entity_poly.pdbx_seq_one_letter_code
_entity_poly.pdbx_strand_id
1 'polypeptide(L)'
;MDDGEREKALLTALTTEHYALQTSRAGTIAEATGRATIFLSVLSAALIGLGFVATNDKVVRPYLAAVLPTLVIIGVLTFLRLVETTVENSLDLRRIQRIRAYYHHRFAAEHDFFADAVIADDAMSTAWNLVGTTPGRWEFMLTTAALVGAVNAVLTGLGIALVAAAAGSGGVLTVLVGVLVAVVAFGVQFVYIVRKSAGRRA
;
A
#
# COMPACT_ATOMS: atom_id res chain seq x y z
N MET A 1 -34.36 30.34 10.91
CA MET A 1 -33.07 30.50 10.22
C MET A 1 -33.39 30.85 8.79
N ASP A 2 -32.81 31.94 8.29
CA ASP A 2 -32.93 32.32 6.89
C ASP A 2 -32.20 31.27 6.02
N ASP A 3 -32.74 30.95 4.84
CA ASP A 3 -32.20 29.87 3.99
C ASP A 3 -30.76 30.17 3.57
N GLY A 4 -30.42 31.46 3.38
CA GLY A 4 -29.06 31.90 3.07
C GLY A 4 -28.05 31.72 4.20
N GLU A 5 -28.47 31.79 5.47
CA GLU A 5 -27.59 31.49 6.61
C GLU A 5 -27.33 29.99 6.75
N ARG A 6 -28.36 29.18 6.46
CA ARG A 6 -28.24 27.71 6.48
C ARG A 6 -27.28 27.22 5.39
N GLU A 7 -27.32 27.85 4.22
CA GLU A 7 -26.42 27.57 3.10
C GLU A 7 -24.96 27.96 3.41
N LYS A 8 -24.73 29.14 4.00
CA LYS A 8 -23.39 29.55 4.46
C LYS A 8 -22.81 28.64 5.54
N ALA A 9 -23.64 28.23 6.51
CA ALA A 9 -23.23 27.29 7.55
C ALA A 9 -22.84 25.92 6.96
N LEU A 10 -23.61 25.44 5.98
CA LEU A 10 -23.34 24.19 5.30
C LEU A 10 -22.06 24.24 4.44
N LEU A 11 -21.83 25.33 3.71
CA LEU A 11 -20.60 25.56 2.95
C LEU A 11 -19.36 25.54 3.86
N THR A 12 -19.46 26.14 5.05
CA THR A 12 -18.39 26.17 6.05
C THR A 12 -18.12 24.78 6.64
N ALA A 13 -19.18 24.01 6.90
CA ALA A 13 -19.06 22.62 7.36
C ALA A 13 -18.39 21.73 6.30
N LEU A 14 -18.78 21.88 5.03
CA LEU A 14 -18.23 21.10 3.92
C LEU A 14 -16.76 21.42 3.62
N THR A 15 -16.35 22.70 3.69
CA THR A 15 -14.93 23.05 3.54
C THR A 15 -14.09 22.51 4.69
N THR A 16 -14.60 22.60 5.92
CA THR A 16 -13.95 22.02 7.10
C THR A 16 -13.77 20.51 6.96
N GLU A 17 -14.81 19.79 6.53
CA GLU A 17 -14.76 18.35 6.28
C GLU A 17 -13.77 18.02 5.14
N HIS A 18 -13.71 18.82 4.08
CA HIS A 18 -12.74 18.63 3.00
C HIS A 18 -11.29 18.74 3.51
N TYR A 19 -10.98 19.74 4.32
CA TYR A 19 -9.65 19.89 4.93
C TYR A 19 -9.33 18.76 5.91
N ALA A 20 -10.31 18.29 6.69
CA ALA A 20 -10.15 17.15 7.58
C ALA A 20 -9.79 15.87 6.80
N LEU A 21 -10.50 15.60 5.70
CA LEU A 21 -10.22 14.47 4.82
C LEU A 21 -8.87 14.59 4.11
N GLN A 22 -8.48 15.79 3.64
CA GLN A 22 -7.14 15.99 3.08
C GLN A 22 -6.03 15.75 4.11
N THR A 23 -6.22 16.21 5.34
CA THR A 23 -5.27 16.01 6.44
C THR A 23 -5.14 14.53 6.79
N SER A 24 -6.26 13.80 6.83
CA SER A 24 -6.28 12.34 6.99
C SER A 24 -5.42 11.66 5.91
N ARG A 25 -5.66 11.97 4.63
CA ARG A 25 -4.89 11.41 3.51
C ARG A 25 -3.40 11.71 3.60
N ALA A 26 -3.02 12.95 3.94
CA ALA A 26 -1.62 13.32 4.12
C ALA A 26 -0.96 12.52 5.25
N GLY A 27 -1.67 12.31 6.36
CA GLY A 27 -1.23 11.46 7.47
C GLY A 27 -1.02 10.00 7.03
N THR A 28 -1.94 9.45 6.26
CA THR A 28 -1.87 8.10 5.71
C THR A 28 -0.68 7.90 4.76
N ILE A 29 -0.39 8.89 3.90
CA ILE A 29 0.78 8.88 2.99
C ILE A 29 2.09 8.98 3.80
N ALA A 30 2.13 9.85 4.80
CA ALA A 30 3.29 10.00 5.67
C ALA A 30 3.58 8.71 6.45
N GLU A 31 2.55 8.04 6.98
CA GLU A 31 2.71 6.74 7.65
C GLU A 31 3.26 5.69 6.69
N ALA A 32 2.68 5.56 5.49
CA ALA A 32 3.13 4.59 4.50
C ALA A 32 4.60 4.81 4.09
N THR A 33 4.98 6.06 3.84
CA THR A 33 6.35 6.46 3.51
C THR A 33 7.30 6.21 4.67
N GLY A 34 6.91 6.58 5.89
CA GLY A 34 7.71 6.37 7.11
C GLY A 34 8.01 4.89 7.35
N ARG A 35 7.00 4.03 7.22
CA ARG A 35 7.17 2.57 7.39
C ARG A 35 8.03 1.95 6.29
N ALA A 36 7.85 2.37 5.03
CA ALA A 36 8.67 1.89 3.93
C ALA A 36 10.16 2.27 4.11
N THR A 37 10.43 3.51 4.53
CA THR A 37 11.79 3.99 4.81
C THR A 37 12.44 3.21 5.96
N ILE A 38 11.71 2.96 7.04
CA ILE A 38 12.20 2.15 8.18
C ILE A 38 12.51 0.73 7.72
N PHE A 39 11.64 0.11 6.93
CA PHE A 39 11.88 -1.24 6.43
C PHE A 39 13.13 -1.30 5.54
N LEU A 40 13.28 -0.37 4.59
CA LEU A 40 14.43 -0.32 3.71
C LEU A 40 15.74 0.01 4.44
N SER A 41 15.69 0.84 5.49
CA SER A 41 16.87 1.16 6.28
C SER A 41 17.35 -0.05 7.09
N VAL A 42 16.43 -0.79 7.73
CA VAL A 42 16.74 -2.03 8.46
C VAL A 42 17.25 -3.11 7.50
N LEU A 43 16.61 -3.25 6.33
CA LEU A 43 17.07 -4.17 5.29
C LEU A 43 18.49 -3.83 4.81
N SER A 44 18.76 -2.55 4.57
CA SER A 44 20.10 -2.10 4.15
C SER A 44 21.15 -2.36 5.23
N ALA A 45 20.84 -2.04 6.49
CA ALA A 45 21.73 -2.32 7.62
C ALA A 45 22.01 -3.81 7.79
N ALA A 46 21.01 -4.67 7.58
CA ALA A 46 21.16 -6.12 7.58
C ALA A 46 22.05 -6.62 6.44
N LEU A 47 21.92 -6.08 5.24
CA LEU A 47 22.79 -6.45 4.10
C LEU A 47 24.23 -5.98 4.30
N ILE A 48 24.42 -4.78 4.87
CA ILE A 48 25.74 -4.28 5.25
C ILE A 48 26.37 -5.18 6.32
N GLY A 49 25.61 -5.54 7.36
CA GLY A 49 26.04 -6.47 8.39
C GLY A 49 26.42 -7.85 7.84
N LEU A 50 25.64 -8.36 6.89
CA LEU A 50 25.96 -9.59 6.17
C LEU A 50 27.30 -9.47 5.43
N GLY A 51 27.56 -8.34 4.78
CA GLY A 51 28.84 -8.07 4.11
C GLY A 51 30.05 -8.14 5.04
N PHE A 52 29.93 -7.67 6.29
CA PHE A 52 30.99 -7.78 7.29
C PHE A 52 31.26 -9.22 7.75
N VAL A 53 30.21 -10.05 7.78
CA VAL A 53 30.28 -11.43 8.28
C VAL A 53 30.57 -12.44 7.16
N ALA A 54 30.42 -12.05 5.89
CA ALA A 54 30.46 -12.92 4.72
C ALA A 54 31.73 -13.79 4.59
N THR A 55 32.88 -13.31 5.10
CA THR A 55 34.15 -14.04 5.01
C THR A 55 34.24 -15.21 6.01
N ASN A 56 33.34 -15.30 6.98
CA ASN A 56 33.36 -16.33 8.02
C ASN A 56 32.10 -17.20 7.99
N ASP A 57 32.18 -18.33 7.29
CA ASP A 57 31.10 -19.30 7.11
C ASP A 57 30.45 -19.76 8.43
N LYS A 58 31.22 -19.80 9.53
CA LYS A 58 30.71 -20.22 10.85
C LYS A 58 29.74 -19.19 11.44
N VAL A 59 29.87 -17.92 11.06
CA VAL A 59 29.08 -16.80 11.60
C VAL A 59 27.96 -16.38 10.63
N VAL A 60 28.12 -16.63 9.32
CA VAL A 60 27.08 -16.34 8.31
C VAL A 60 25.77 -17.07 8.60
N ARG A 61 25.82 -18.37 8.90
CA ARG A 61 24.61 -19.17 9.19
C ARG A 61 23.82 -18.66 10.39
N PRO A 62 24.40 -18.48 11.59
CA PRO A 62 23.66 -17.95 12.74
C PRO A 62 23.20 -16.49 12.52
N TYR A 63 23.98 -15.68 11.79
CA TYR A 63 23.57 -14.32 11.43
C TYR A 63 22.29 -14.32 10.57
N LEU A 64 22.27 -15.10 9.48
CA LEU A 64 21.11 -15.24 8.61
C LEU A 64 19.90 -15.81 9.38
N ALA A 65 20.11 -16.79 10.25
CA ALA A 65 19.05 -17.39 11.06
C ALA A 65 18.38 -16.39 12.02
N ALA A 66 19.09 -15.36 12.50
CA ALA A 66 18.53 -14.31 13.35
C ALA A 66 17.90 -13.17 12.54
N VAL A 67 18.56 -12.74 11.46
CA VAL A 67 18.19 -11.53 10.71
C VAL A 67 17.05 -11.78 9.74
N LEU A 68 17.03 -12.91 9.02
CA LEU A 68 15.98 -13.19 8.04
C LEU A 68 14.56 -13.23 8.64
N PRO A 69 14.31 -13.97 9.73
CA PRO A 69 12.97 -13.98 10.34
C PRO A 69 12.53 -12.59 10.79
N THR A 70 13.47 -11.82 11.36
CA THR A 70 13.23 -10.45 11.80
C THR A 70 12.81 -9.56 10.62
N LEU A 71 13.54 -9.62 9.49
CA LEU A 71 13.21 -8.85 8.29
C LEU A 71 11.86 -9.25 7.69
N VAL A 72 11.56 -10.56 7.64
CA VAL A 72 10.27 -11.05 7.13
C VAL A 72 9.12 -10.58 8.02
N ILE A 73 9.26 -10.63 9.35
CA ILE A 73 8.22 -10.15 10.27
C ILE A 73 7.97 -8.65 10.07
N ILE A 74 9.04 -7.84 10.04
CA ILE A 74 8.92 -6.39 9.81
C ILE A 74 8.29 -6.11 8.44
N GLY A 75 8.70 -6.83 7.40
CA GLY A 75 8.14 -6.70 6.05
C GLY A 75 6.65 -7.03 5.99
N VAL A 76 6.22 -8.12 6.63
CA VAL A 76 4.80 -8.52 6.70
C VAL A 76 3.97 -7.48 7.46
N LEU A 77 4.42 -7.01 8.62
CA LEU A 77 3.72 -6.00 9.41
C LEU A 77 3.61 -4.67 8.65
N THR A 78 4.68 -4.29 7.95
CA THR A 78 4.70 -3.10 7.09
C THR A 78 3.69 -3.25 5.96
N PHE A 79 3.71 -4.38 5.27
CA PHE A 79 2.78 -4.68 4.19
C PHE A 79 1.32 -4.61 4.66
N LEU A 80 0.96 -5.29 5.75
CA LEU A 80 -0.42 -5.30 6.27
C LEU A 80 -0.93 -3.89 6.55
N ARG A 81 -0.10 -3.05 7.18
CA ARG A 81 -0.47 -1.67 7.47
C ARG A 81 -0.59 -0.83 6.20
N LEU A 82 0.31 -1.02 5.22
CA LEU A 82 0.22 -0.33 3.92
C LEU A 82 -1.08 -0.68 3.18
N VAL A 83 -1.57 -1.92 3.32
CA VAL A 83 -2.86 -2.31 2.77
C VAL A 83 -4.02 -1.62 3.51
N GLU A 84 -3.96 -1.51 4.83
CA GLU A 84 -4.97 -0.78 5.62
C GLU A 84 -5.04 0.70 5.27
N THR A 85 -3.89 1.38 5.23
CA THR A 85 -3.79 2.79 4.88
C THR A 85 -4.31 3.06 3.46
N THR A 86 -4.05 2.14 2.52
CA THR A 86 -4.61 2.23 1.16
C THR A 86 -6.14 2.17 1.17
N VAL A 87 -6.74 1.33 2.03
CA VAL A 87 -8.20 1.23 2.18
C VAL A 87 -8.77 2.49 2.84
N GLU A 88 -8.18 2.97 3.93
CA GLU A 88 -8.58 4.22 4.60
C GLU A 88 -8.57 5.40 3.61
N ASN A 89 -7.48 5.55 2.85
CA ASN A 89 -7.34 6.56 1.81
C ASN A 89 -8.45 6.48 0.73
N SER A 90 -8.88 5.27 0.35
CA SER A 90 -9.95 5.08 -0.63
C SER A 90 -11.33 5.51 -0.10
N LEU A 91 -11.59 5.33 1.19
CA LEU A 91 -12.83 5.78 1.83
C LEU A 91 -12.88 7.30 1.94
N ASP A 92 -11.77 7.93 2.30
CA ASP A 92 -11.65 9.39 2.37
C ASP A 92 -11.87 10.05 1.01
N LEU A 93 -11.29 9.46 -0.05
CA LEU A 93 -11.52 9.87 -1.44
C LEU A 93 -13.00 9.83 -1.84
N ARG A 94 -13.73 8.76 -1.50
CA ARG A 94 -15.17 8.66 -1.79
C ARG A 94 -15.98 9.76 -1.09
N ARG A 95 -15.62 10.10 0.15
CA ARG A 95 -16.27 11.19 0.90
C ARG A 95 -16.00 12.54 0.25
N ILE A 96 -14.76 12.81 -0.17
CA ILE A 96 -14.39 14.04 -0.91
C ILE A 96 -15.20 14.14 -2.21
N GLN A 97 -15.33 13.05 -2.97
CA GLN A 97 -16.10 13.06 -4.22
C GLN A 97 -17.58 13.35 -3.99
N ARG A 98 -18.19 12.79 -2.93
CA ARG A 98 -19.59 13.10 -2.58
C ARG A 98 -19.78 14.59 -2.25
N ILE A 99 -18.82 15.19 -1.55
CA ILE A 99 -18.82 16.63 -1.27
C ILE A 99 -18.72 17.43 -2.57
N ARG A 100 -17.80 17.05 -3.47
CA ARG A 100 -17.66 17.72 -4.79
C ARG A 100 -18.90 17.58 -5.67
N ALA A 101 -19.55 16.41 -5.67
CA ALA A 101 -20.80 16.20 -6.39
C ALA A 101 -21.94 17.09 -5.86
N TYR A 102 -22.00 17.27 -4.53
CA TYR A 102 -22.95 18.20 -3.90
C TYR A 102 -22.71 19.66 -4.35
N TYR A 103 -21.46 20.11 -4.37
CA TYR A 103 -21.09 21.44 -4.87
C TYR A 103 -21.47 21.65 -6.34
N HIS A 104 -21.21 20.65 -7.20
CA HIS A 104 -21.56 20.72 -8.62
C HIS A 104 -23.07 20.89 -8.81
N HIS A 105 -23.87 20.01 -8.20
CA HIS A 105 -25.33 20.06 -8.34
C HIS A 105 -25.95 21.35 -7.81
N ARG A 106 -25.36 21.97 -6.79
CA ARG A 106 -25.96 23.12 -6.12
C ARG A 106 -25.52 24.48 -6.69
N PHE A 107 -24.25 24.63 -7.07
CA PHE A 107 -23.66 25.93 -7.39
C PHE A 107 -23.01 26.03 -8.77
N ALA A 108 -22.68 24.90 -9.41
CA ALA A 108 -21.89 24.89 -10.64
C ALA A 108 -22.55 24.05 -11.74
N ALA A 109 -23.88 23.86 -11.71
CA ALA A 109 -24.60 23.03 -12.69
C ALA A 109 -24.42 23.50 -14.15
N GLU A 110 -24.07 24.78 -14.36
CA GLU A 110 -23.79 25.37 -15.68
C GLU A 110 -22.28 25.42 -16.03
N HIS A 111 -21.38 24.95 -15.16
CA HIS A 111 -19.93 25.05 -15.34
C HIS A 111 -19.21 23.72 -15.11
N ASP A 112 -18.36 23.33 -16.06
CA ASP A 112 -17.64 22.03 -16.06
C ASP A 112 -16.59 21.84 -14.95
N PHE A 113 -16.40 22.82 -14.04
CA PHE A 113 -15.38 22.78 -12.98
C PHE A 113 -15.45 21.54 -12.07
N PHE A 114 -16.63 20.92 -11.95
CA PHE A 114 -16.84 19.71 -11.16
C PHE A 114 -17.56 18.60 -11.93
N ALA A 115 -17.62 18.67 -13.27
CA ALA A 115 -18.33 17.68 -14.09
C ALA A 115 -17.82 16.25 -13.87
N ASP A 116 -16.50 16.10 -13.63
CA ASP A 116 -15.88 14.85 -13.21
C ASP A 116 -16.59 14.20 -12.01
N ALA A 117 -17.02 15.00 -11.02
CA ALA A 117 -17.66 14.52 -9.79
C ALA A 117 -19.11 14.03 -9.98
N VAL A 118 -19.73 14.29 -11.14
CA VAL A 118 -21.15 13.99 -11.40
C VAL A 118 -21.37 13.04 -12.58
N ILE A 119 -20.49 13.02 -13.59
CA ILE A 119 -20.61 12.13 -14.77
C ILE A 119 -20.31 10.65 -14.43
N ALA A 120 -19.57 10.41 -13.36
CA ALA A 120 -19.18 9.06 -12.97
C ALA A 120 -20.18 8.47 -11.96
N ASP A 121 -21.01 7.54 -12.43
CA ASP A 121 -21.89 6.67 -11.63
C ASP A 121 -21.12 5.82 -10.59
N ASP A 122 -19.78 5.82 -10.66
CA ASP A 122 -18.88 5.26 -9.66
C ASP A 122 -17.97 6.37 -9.11
N ALA A 123 -18.29 6.88 -7.91
CA ALA A 123 -17.46 7.86 -7.18
C ALA A 123 -15.98 7.42 -7.00
N MET A 124 -15.69 6.13 -7.26
CA MET A 124 -14.35 5.57 -7.32
C MET A 124 -13.59 5.87 -8.62
N SER A 125 -14.22 6.08 -9.79
CA SER A 125 -13.44 6.43 -10.99
C SER A 125 -12.96 7.88 -10.96
N THR A 126 -13.70 8.77 -10.29
CA THR A 126 -13.39 10.20 -10.28
C THR A 126 -12.26 10.59 -9.35
N ALA A 127 -12.21 9.98 -8.16
CA ALA A 127 -11.13 10.21 -7.21
C ALA A 127 -9.73 9.85 -7.76
N TRP A 128 -9.71 9.02 -8.79
CA TRP A 128 -8.51 8.48 -9.42
C TRP A 128 -8.20 9.20 -10.74
N ASN A 129 -9.21 9.65 -11.50
CA ASN A 129 -9.00 10.56 -12.64
C ASN A 129 -8.34 11.89 -12.24
N LEU A 130 -8.60 12.45 -11.04
CA LEU A 130 -7.88 13.63 -10.52
C LEU A 130 -6.41 13.36 -10.20
N VAL A 131 -6.03 12.09 -10.04
CA VAL A 131 -4.65 11.63 -9.81
C VAL A 131 -4.01 11.13 -11.12
N GLY A 132 -4.74 11.13 -12.24
CA GLY A 132 -4.28 10.66 -13.55
C GLY A 132 -4.20 9.14 -13.67
N THR A 133 -4.94 8.41 -12.83
CA THR A 133 -4.81 6.96 -12.66
C THR A 133 -6.14 6.27 -13.01
N THR A 134 -6.12 5.39 -14.00
CA THR A 134 -7.31 4.61 -14.42
C THR A 134 -7.23 3.23 -13.77
N PRO A 135 -8.32 2.70 -13.20
CA PRO A 135 -8.28 1.55 -12.30
C PRO A 135 -7.89 0.27 -13.04
N GLY A 136 -6.59 0.07 -13.21
CA GLY A 136 -5.99 -1.17 -13.64
C GLY A 136 -5.61 -1.98 -12.42
N ARG A 137 -5.88 -3.29 -12.45
CA ARG A 137 -5.29 -4.28 -11.52
C ARG A 137 -3.74 -4.18 -11.49
N TRP A 138 -3.17 -3.55 -12.52
CA TRP A 138 -1.76 -3.24 -12.73
C TRP A 138 -1.26 -1.97 -12.05
N GLU A 139 -2.10 -0.97 -11.77
CA GLU A 139 -1.66 0.29 -11.16
C GLU A 139 -1.36 0.12 -9.67
N PHE A 140 -2.00 -0.87 -9.03
CA PHE A 140 -1.60 -1.34 -7.70
C PHE A 140 -0.15 -1.83 -7.65
N MET A 141 0.43 -2.29 -8.77
CA MET A 141 1.84 -2.69 -8.83
C MET A 141 2.81 -1.50 -8.76
N LEU A 142 2.32 -0.28 -8.98
CA LEU A 142 3.09 0.96 -8.86
C LEU A 142 2.99 1.59 -7.46
N THR A 143 2.26 0.96 -6.53
CA THR A 143 2.12 1.47 -5.16
C THR A 143 3.27 1.04 -4.26
N THR A 144 3.62 1.87 -3.27
CA THR A 144 4.61 1.57 -2.23
C THR A 144 4.33 0.22 -1.54
N ALA A 145 3.05 -0.16 -1.43
CA ALA A 145 2.62 -1.44 -0.84
C ALA A 145 3.07 -2.65 -1.67
N ALA A 146 2.97 -2.57 -3.01
CA ALA A 146 3.40 -3.62 -3.90
C ALA A 146 4.94 -3.76 -3.91
N LEU A 147 5.67 -2.65 -3.87
CA LEU A 147 7.13 -2.66 -3.78
C LEU A 147 7.60 -3.34 -2.49
N VAL A 148 7.05 -2.95 -1.34
CA VAL A 148 7.38 -3.59 -0.04
C VAL A 148 6.96 -5.07 -0.03
N GLY A 149 5.80 -5.39 -0.62
CA GLY A 149 5.35 -6.78 -0.79
C GLY A 149 6.34 -7.61 -1.62
N ALA A 150 6.81 -7.09 -2.75
CA ALA A 150 7.79 -7.76 -3.60
C ALA A 150 9.09 -8.06 -2.83
N VAL A 151 9.63 -7.07 -2.11
CA VAL A 151 10.83 -7.26 -1.28
C VAL A 151 10.60 -8.32 -0.20
N ASN A 152 9.45 -8.29 0.47
CA ASN A 152 9.10 -9.29 1.49
C ASN A 152 8.97 -10.71 0.91
N ALA A 153 8.39 -10.85 -0.27
CA ALA A 153 8.26 -12.13 -0.97
C ALA A 153 9.62 -12.71 -1.34
N VAL A 154 10.55 -11.88 -1.82
CA VAL A 154 11.94 -12.28 -2.09
C VAL A 154 12.65 -12.74 -0.81
N LEU A 155 12.51 -12.00 0.29
CA LEU A 155 13.08 -12.39 1.59
C LEU A 155 12.53 -13.73 2.10
N THR A 156 11.23 -13.96 1.91
CA THR A 156 10.57 -15.21 2.30
C THR A 156 11.09 -16.38 1.46
N GLY A 157 11.20 -16.20 0.14
CA GLY A 157 11.78 -17.22 -0.75
C GLY A 157 13.24 -17.53 -0.43
N LEU A 158 14.04 -16.51 -0.12
CA LEU A 158 15.42 -16.67 0.33
C LEU A 158 15.50 -17.48 1.64
N GLY A 159 14.64 -17.18 2.61
CA GLY A 159 14.55 -17.94 3.86
C GLY A 159 14.27 -19.42 3.63
N ILE A 160 13.30 -19.75 2.78
CA ILE A 160 12.97 -21.15 2.46
C ILE A 160 14.10 -21.83 1.67
N ALA A 161 14.75 -21.14 0.73
CA ALA A 161 15.91 -21.68 0.01
C ALA A 161 17.05 -22.07 0.97
N LEU A 162 17.31 -21.23 1.97
CA LEU A 162 18.36 -21.49 2.97
C LEU A 162 18.02 -22.66 3.89
N VAL A 163 16.75 -22.80 4.30
CA VAL A 163 16.28 -23.96 5.05
C VAL A 163 16.42 -25.24 4.22
N ALA A 164 16.03 -25.21 2.94
CA ALA A 164 16.19 -26.33 2.03
C ALA A 164 17.67 -26.70 1.80
N ALA A 165 18.56 -25.71 1.73
CA ALA A 165 20.01 -25.93 1.64
C ALA A 165 20.58 -26.55 2.91
N ALA A 166 20.11 -26.11 4.09
CA ALA A 166 20.50 -26.70 5.37
C ALA A 166 20.03 -28.16 5.50
N ALA A 167 18.93 -28.54 4.86
CA ALA A 167 18.42 -29.90 4.79
C ALA A 167 19.20 -30.83 3.83
N GLY A 168 20.22 -30.31 3.12
CA GLY A 168 21.06 -31.11 2.23
C GLY A 168 20.50 -31.30 0.82
N SER A 169 19.51 -30.49 0.42
CA SER A 169 18.96 -30.55 -0.94
C SER A 169 19.98 -30.03 -1.96
N GLY A 170 19.98 -30.59 -3.18
CA GLY A 170 20.87 -30.14 -4.26
C GLY A 170 20.70 -28.65 -4.59
N GLY A 171 21.81 -27.95 -4.85
CA GLY A 171 21.82 -26.48 -4.98
C GLY A 171 20.87 -25.90 -6.05
N VAL A 172 20.58 -26.64 -7.12
CA VAL A 172 19.62 -26.22 -8.14
C VAL A 172 18.17 -26.31 -7.60
N LEU A 173 17.86 -27.36 -6.84
CA LEU A 173 16.53 -27.54 -6.26
C LEU A 173 16.24 -26.50 -5.17
N THR A 174 17.22 -26.13 -4.36
CA THR A 174 17.05 -25.11 -3.31
C THR A 174 16.74 -23.73 -3.90
N VAL A 175 17.44 -23.35 -4.97
CA VAL A 175 17.19 -22.08 -5.67
C VAL A 175 15.81 -22.10 -6.32
N LEU A 176 15.44 -23.17 -7.03
CA LEU A 176 14.13 -23.28 -7.67
C LEU A 176 12.98 -23.23 -6.66
N VAL A 177 13.11 -23.93 -5.52
CA VAL A 177 12.11 -23.90 -4.44
C VAL A 177 12.00 -22.49 -3.84
N GLY A 178 13.13 -21.82 -3.60
CA GLY A 178 13.14 -20.44 -3.10
C GLY A 178 12.44 -19.46 -4.04
N VAL A 179 12.76 -19.53 -5.35
CA VAL A 179 12.13 -18.69 -6.38
C VAL A 179 10.63 -18.98 -6.45
N LEU A 180 10.23 -20.25 -6.46
CA LEU A 180 8.82 -20.65 -6.48
C LEU A 180 8.07 -20.08 -5.27
N VAL A 181 8.64 -20.21 -4.07
CA VAL A 181 8.06 -19.66 -2.83
C VAL A 181 7.95 -18.14 -2.91
N ALA A 182 8.97 -17.44 -3.41
CA ALA A 182 8.90 -15.99 -3.59
C ALA A 182 7.76 -15.59 -4.53
N VAL A 183 7.62 -16.28 -5.66
CA VAL A 183 6.55 -16.02 -6.64
C VAL A 183 5.17 -16.30 -6.03
N VAL A 184 5.01 -17.41 -5.30
CA VAL A 184 3.76 -17.77 -4.63
C VAL A 184 3.43 -16.78 -3.52
N ALA A 185 4.39 -16.41 -2.67
CA ALA A 185 4.19 -15.45 -1.59
C ALA A 185 3.79 -14.08 -2.15
N PHE A 186 4.44 -13.62 -3.22
CA PHE A 186 4.07 -12.41 -3.92
C PHE A 186 2.65 -12.50 -4.50
N GLY A 187 2.32 -13.61 -5.14
CA GLY A 187 0.98 -13.88 -5.67
C GLY A 187 -0.10 -13.86 -4.59
N VAL A 188 0.16 -14.47 -3.43
CA VAL A 188 -0.76 -14.46 -2.28
C VAL A 188 -0.95 -13.05 -1.73
N GLN A 189 0.13 -12.30 -1.55
CA GLN A 189 0.08 -10.90 -1.12
C GLN A 189 -0.70 -10.03 -2.12
N PHE A 190 -0.48 -10.23 -3.41
CA PHE A 190 -1.21 -9.55 -4.48
C PHE A 190 -2.71 -9.90 -4.47
N VAL A 191 -3.06 -11.18 -4.38
CA VAL A 191 -4.45 -11.63 -4.27
C VAL A 191 -5.11 -11.11 -3.00
N TYR A 192 -4.38 -10.99 -1.89
CA TYR A 192 -4.88 -10.42 -0.65
C TYR A 192 -5.23 -8.92 -0.81
N ILE A 193 -4.36 -8.13 -1.46
CA ILE A 193 -4.63 -6.73 -1.81
C ILE A 193 -5.91 -6.63 -2.66
N VAL A 194 -6.00 -7.44 -3.71
CA VAL A 194 -7.13 -7.43 -4.65
C VAL A 194 -8.44 -7.88 -3.99
N ARG A 195 -8.41 -8.87 -3.09
CA ARG A 195 -9.59 -9.32 -2.35
C ARG A 195 -10.04 -8.31 -1.32
N LYS A 196 -9.13 -7.69 -0.57
CA LYS A 196 -9.49 -6.70 0.46
C LYS A 196 -10.05 -5.41 -0.15
N SER A 197 -9.64 -5.05 -1.37
CA SER A 197 -10.22 -3.94 -2.13
C SER A 197 -11.56 -4.29 -2.80
N ALA A 198 -11.77 -5.55 -3.19
CA ALA A 198 -13.04 -6.01 -3.77
C ALA A 198 -14.12 -6.31 -2.73
N GLY A 199 -13.75 -6.84 -1.55
CA GLY A 199 -14.69 -7.33 -0.52
C GLY A 199 -15.46 -6.25 0.25
N ARG A 200 -15.14 -4.96 0.08
CA ARG A 200 -15.91 -3.81 0.62
C ARG A 200 -16.65 -3.04 -0.48
N ARG A 201 -16.80 -3.63 -1.68
CA ARG A 201 -17.69 -3.14 -2.74
C ARG A 201 -19.12 -3.71 -2.62
N ALA A 202 -19.36 -4.67 -1.72
CA ALA A 202 -20.67 -5.21 -1.39
C ALA A 202 -21.24 -4.53 -0.15
#